data_AF-C0Z537-F1
#
_entry.id   AF-C0Z537-F1
#
_cell.length_a   1.000
_cell.length_b   1.000
_cell.length_c   1.000
_cell.angle_alpha   90.00
_cell.angle_beta   90.00
_cell.angle_gamma   90.00
#
_symmetry.space_group_name_H-M   'P 1'
#
loop_
_entity.id
_entity.type
_entity.pdbx_description
1 polymer ?
#
loop_
_entity_poly.entity_id
_entity_poly.type
_entity_poly.pdbx_seq_one_letter_code
_entity_poly.pdbx_strand_id
1 'polypeptide(L)'
;MKSHWKVGELAKIAGITIRTLRFYDQIGLFSPSGYSPSGYRLYTEKDISRLQQILSLKELGLSLEQIKAVMAGDQLSLSDIVSIQIDSLKESIRMQQKLLHELENVSSRMQRNEPFTVEHFMNIIRTMRMKHEKFFAERKSSMDRHLDRLGEYLDEHPEEPG
;
A
#
# COMPACT_ATOMS: atom_id res chain seq x y z
N MET A 1 -9.22 18.25 33.11
CA MET A 1 -8.72 17.52 31.92
C MET A 1 -7.38 18.12 31.49
N LYS A 2 -6.47 17.32 30.96
CA LYS A 2 -5.15 17.77 30.50
C LYS A 2 -5.33 18.65 29.25
N SER A 3 -4.78 19.85 29.23
CA SER A 3 -5.00 20.80 28.11
C SER A 3 -4.14 20.50 26.88
N HIS A 4 -3.03 19.79 27.06
CA HIS A 4 -2.09 19.46 25.99
C HIS A 4 -1.42 18.09 26.21
N TRP A 5 -1.08 17.43 25.11
CA TRP A 5 -0.35 16.16 25.07
C TRP A 5 1.00 16.35 24.40
N LYS A 6 2.03 15.69 24.93
CA LYS A 6 3.33 15.59 24.24
C LYS A 6 3.24 14.54 23.14
N VAL A 7 4.13 14.63 22.15
CA VAL A 7 4.20 13.69 21.02
C VAL A 7 4.20 12.21 21.44
N GLY A 8 4.93 11.85 22.50
CA GLY A 8 4.97 10.46 22.98
C GLY A 8 3.66 9.98 23.61
N GLU A 9 2.93 10.88 24.28
CA GLU A 9 1.64 10.58 24.88
C GLU A 9 0.58 10.41 23.79
N LEU A 10 0.60 11.29 22.78
CA LEU A 10 -0.28 11.18 21.62
C LEU A 10 -0.04 9.89 20.84
N ALA A 11 1.22 9.52 20.59
CA ALA A 11 1.56 8.28 19.89
C ALA A 11 0.99 7.05 20.62
N LYS A 12 1.11 7.02 21.96
CA LYS A 12 0.59 5.95 22.80
C LYS A 12 -0.95 5.86 22.75
N ILE A 13 -1.63 7.01 22.82
CA ILE A 13 -3.10 7.07 22.74
C ILE A 13 -3.59 6.60 21.37
N ALA A 14 -2.92 7.03 20.30
CA ALA A 14 -3.30 6.74 18.93
C ALA A 14 -2.80 5.37 18.42
N GLY A 15 -2.04 4.61 19.23
CA GLY A 15 -1.51 3.31 18.83
C GLY A 15 -0.48 3.35 17.69
N ILE A 16 0.16 4.51 17.46
CA ILE A 16 1.15 4.69 16.40
C ILE A 16 2.52 5.09 16.95
N THR A 17 3.56 4.92 16.14
CA THR A 17 4.91 5.30 16.55
C THR A 17 5.10 6.83 16.51
N ILE A 18 6.00 7.34 17.35
CA ILE A 18 6.45 8.75 17.27
C ILE A 18 7.00 9.06 15.87
N ARG A 19 7.65 8.09 15.23
CA ARG A 19 8.16 8.22 13.85
C ARG A 19 7.02 8.49 12.85
N THR A 20 5.88 7.80 12.99
CA THR A 20 4.69 8.02 12.17
C THR A 20 4.15 9.45 12.32
N LEU A 21 4.04 9.94 13.57
CA LEU A 21 3.62 11.33 13.83
C LEU A 21 4.57 12.36 13.20
N ARG A 22 5.89 12.15 13.32
CA ARG A 22 6.89 13.03 12.69
C ARG A 22 6.81 13.00 11.17
N PHE A 23 6.54 11.83 10.59
CA PHE A 23 6.37 11.70 9.16
C PHE A 23 5.11 12.44 8.68
N TYR A 24 4.00 12.35 9.40
CA TYR A 24 2.78 13.11 9.07
C TYR A 24 2.99 14.63 9.17
N ASP A 25 3.80 15.09 10.13
CA ASP A 25 4.22 16.49 10.25
C ASP A 25 5.07 16.91 9.04
N GLN A 26 6.06 16.08 8.65
CA GLN A 26 6.95 16.34 7.52
C GLN A 26 6.22 16.47 6.17
N ILE A 27 5.18 15.66 5.94
CA ILE A 27 4.38 15.71 4.69
C ILE A 27 3.24 16.74 4.77
N GLY A 28 3.11 17.45 5.91
CA GLY A 28 2.06 18.44 6.15
C GLY A 28 0.65 17.84 6.22
N LEU A 29 0.52 16.58 6.63
CA LEU A 29 -0.78 15.92 6.85
C LEU A 29 -1.31 16.20 8.26
N PHE A 30 -0.42 16.19 9.25
CA PHE A 30 -0.77 16.40 10.65
C PHE A 30 0.39 17.04 11.41
N SER A 31 0.21 18.29 11.82
CA SER A 31 1.20 19.09 12.54
C SER A 31 0.68 19.48 13.93
N PRO A 32 1.57 19.71 14.92
CA PRO A 32 1.16 20.11 16.25
C PRO A 32 0.48 21.50 16.24
N SER A 33 -0.58 21.68 17.03
CA SER A 33 -1.21 22.99 17.21
C SER A 33 -0.35 23.98 18.03
N GLY A 34 0.71 23.50 18.71
CA GLY A 34 1.59 24.39 19.46
C GLY A 34 2.91 23.76 19.86
N TYR A 35 3.75 24.60 20.47
CA TYR A 35 5.06 24.23 20.99
C TYR A 35 5.18 24.71 22.44
N SER A 36 5.86 23.94 23.30
CA SER A 36 6.23 24.39 24.64
C SER A 36 7.28 25.50 24.57
N PRO A 37 7.48 26.28 25.64
CA PRO A 37 8.56 27.28 25.71
C PRO A 37 9.96 26.70 25.44
N SER A 38 10.16 25.42 25.74
CA SER A 38 11.37 24.64 25.47
C SER A 38 11.42 23.99 24.08
N GLY A 39 10.46 24.27 23.19
CA GLY A 39 10.44 23.79 21.81
C GLY A 39 9.86 22.38 21.60
N TYR A 40 9.24 21.77 22.62
CA TYR A 40 8.59 20.46 22.44
C TYR A 40 7.23 20.60 21.76
N ARG A 41 6.89 19.66 20.86
CA ARG A 41 5.57 19.59 20.21
C ARG A 41 4.47 19.35 21.24
N LEU A 42 3.41 20.16 21.17
CA LEU A 42 2.21 20.06 21.98
C LEU A 42 0.99 19.90 21.09
N TYR A 43 0.11 18.98 21.50
CA TYR A 43 -1.13 18.65 20.80
C TYR A 43 -2.31 18.93 21.71
N THR A 44 -3.38 19.46 21.13
CA THR A 44 -4.64 19.77 21.80
C THR A 44 -5.64 18.62 21.62
N GLU A 45 -6.79 18.72 22.28
CA GLU A 45 -7.90 17.76 22.08
C GLU A 45 -8.39 17.75 20.63
N LYS A 46 -8.42 18.92 19.97
CA LYS A 46 -8.79 19.02 18.54
C LYS A 46 -7.81 18.26 17.65
N ASP A 47 -6.51 18.28 17.99
CA ASP A 47 -5.50 17.51 17.26
C ASP A 47 -5.72 16.01 17.40
N ILE A 48 -6.17 15.54 18.57
CA ILE A 48 -6.51 14.14 18.79
C ILE A 48 -7.67 13.74 17.87
N SER A 49 -8.75 14.53 17.82
CA SER A 49 -9.89 14.26 16.93
C SER A 49 -9.47 14.24 15.46
N ARG A 50 -8.62 15.19 15.03
CA ARG A 50 -8.09 15.23 13.66
C ARG A 50 -7.22 14.01 13.34
N LEU A 51 -6.38 13.59 14.28
CA LEU A 51 -5.55 12.40 14.12
C LEU A 51 -6.41 11.13 14.03
N GLN A 52 -7.45 11.00 14.85
CA GLN A 52 -8.39 9.88 14.78
C GLN A 52 -9.05 9.81 13.40
N GLN A 53 -9.50 10.94 12.86
CA GLN A 53 -10.08 10.99 11.52
C GLN A 53 -9.09 10.53 10.43
N ILE A 54 -7.84 10.98 10.50
CA ILE A 54 -6.77 10.55 9.58
C ILE A 54 -6.55 9.02 9.67
N LEU A 55 -6.51 8.47 10.89
CA LEU A 55 -6.31 7.03 11.09
C LEU A 55 -7.50 6.21 10.58
N SER A 56 -8.74 6.64 10.83
CA SER A 56 -9.92 5.98 10.28
C SER A 56 -9.93 5.96 8.76
N LEU A 57 -9.58 7.08 8.10
CA LEU A 57 -9.47 7.12 6.65
C LEU A 57 -8.33 6.22 6.14
N LYS A 58 -7.23 6.11 6.90
CA LYS A 58 -6.13 5.20 6.55
C LYS A 58 -6.53 3.73 6.65
N GLU A 59 -7.30 3.36 7.67
CA GLU A 59 -7.87 2.02 7.84
C GLU A 59 -8.86 1.67 6.73
N LEU A 60 -9.60 2.66 6.24
CA LEU A 60 -10.45 2.54 5.06
C LEU A 60 -9.66 2.38 3.75
N GLY A 61 -8.33 2.32 3.78
CA GLY A 61 -7.50 2.03 2.60
C GLY A 61 -7.07 3.24 1.78
N LEU A 62 -7.39 4.46 2.21
CA LEU A 62 -6.98 5.66 1.49
C LEU A 62 -5.45 5.85 1.55
N SER A 63 -4.89 6.38 0.46
CA SER A 63 -3.52 6.87 0.42
C SER A 63 -3.38 8.16 1.23
N LEU A 64 -2.17 8.48 1.71
CA LEU A 64 -1.95 9.69 2.50
C LEU A 64 -2.24 10.97 1.72
N GLU A 65 -2.07 10.95 0.39
CA GLU A 65 -2.42 12.05 -0.52
C GLU A 65 -3.94 12.28 -0.55
N GLN A 66 -4.73 11.21 -0.71
CA GLN A 66 -6.20 11.30 -0.65
C GLN A 66 -6.70 11.80 0.70
N ILE A 67 -6.11 11.29 1.80
CA ILE A 67 -6.46 11.75 3.15
C ILE A 67 -6.15 13.25 3.30
N LYS A 68 -5.00 13.71 2.78
CA LYS A 68 -4.64 15.14 2.83
C LYS A 68 -5.65 16.01 2.09
N ALA A 69 -6.12 15.58 0.92
CA ALA A 69 -7.16 16.29 0.16
C ALA A 69 -8.48 16.39 0.95
N VAL A 70 -8.95 15.28 1.53
CA VAL A 70 -10.17 15.25 2.37
C VAL A 70 -10.01 16.16 3.59
N MET A 71 -8.85 16.15 4.25
CA MET A 71 -8.58 16.98 5.44
C MET A 71 -8.41 18.48 5.12
N ALA A 72 -8.17 18.84 3.86
CA ALA A 72 -8.04 20.24 3.43
C ALA A 72 -9.40 20.93 3.23
N GLY A 73 -10.52 20.20 3.32
CA GLY A 73 -11.85 20.75 3.08
C GLY A 73 -12.25 20.80 1.60
N ASP A 74 -11.48 20.16 0.71
CA ASP A 74 -11.93 19.89 -0.65
C ASP A 74 -13.09 18.89 -0.58
N GLN A 75 -14.32 19.41 -0.70
CA GLN A 75 -15.58 18.88 -1.26
C GLN A 75 -15.84 17.36 -1.39
N LEU A 76 -15.14 16.50 -0.64
CA LEU A 76 -15.33 15.06 -0.61
C LEU A 76 -16.22 14.74 0.58
N SER A 77 -17.49 14.48 0.29
CA SER A 77 -18.43 13.95 1.27
C SER A 77 -17.99 12.56 1.74
N LEU A 78 -18.50 12.11 2.90
CA LEU A 78 -18.30 10.72 3.35
C LEU A 78 -18.76 9.71 2.29
N SER A 79 -19.82 10.02 1.53
CA SER A 79 -20.29 9.19 0.42
C SER A 79 -19.30 9.13 -0.74
N ASP A 80 -18.59 10.22 -1.05
CA ASP A 80 -17.56 10.20 -2.10
C ASP A 80 -16.39 9.32 -1.69
N ILE A 81 -15.98 9.39 -0.42
CA ILE A 81 -14.93 8.54 0.15
C ILE A 81 -15.30 7.06 0.07
N VAL A 82 -16.53 6.72 0.48
CA VAL A 82 -17.03 5.34 0.39
C VAL A 82 -17.10 4.88 -1.05
N SER A 83 -17.51 5.74 -1.99
CA SER A 83 -17.56 5.41 -3.42
C SER A 83 -16.17 5.15 -4.00
N ILE A 84 -15.19 6.01 -3.70
CA ILE A 84 -13.79 5.81 -4.08
C ILE A 84 -13.26 4.49 -3.54
N GLN A 85 -13.59 4.14 -2.30
CA GLN A 85 -13.15 2.89 -1.70
C GLN A 85 -13.82 1.66 -2.33
N ILE A 86 -15.11 1.76 -2.65
CA ILE A 86 -15.83 0.73 -3.41
C ILE A 86 -15.15 0.49 -4.75
N ASP A 87 -14.80 1.55 -5.49
CA ASP A 87 -14.18 1.43 -6.80
C ASP A 87 -12.76 0.85 -6.71
N SER A 88 -11.97 1.29 -5.71
CA SER A 88 -10.67 0.70 -5.41
C SER A 88 -10.76 -0.81 -5.10
N LEU A 89 -11.75 -1.21 -4.30
CA LEU A 89 -12.00 -2.63 -3.98
C LEU A 89 -12.44 -3.42 -5.21
N LYS A 90 -13.30 -2.86 -6.07
CA LYS A 90 -13.71 -3.49 -7.33
C LYS A 90 -12.51 -3.73 -8.24
N GLU A 91 -11.61 -2.76 -8.38
CA GLU A 91 -10.38 -2.94 -9.16
C GLU A 91 -9.48 -4.02 -8.55
N SER A 92 -9.31 -4.04 -7.23
CA SER A 92 -8.57 -5.11 -6.55
C SER A 92 -9.18 -6.48 -6.81
N ILE A 93 -10.51 -6.61 -6.73
CA ILE A 93 -11.23 -7.86 -7.00
C ILE A 93 -11.01 -8.29 -8.45
N ARG A 94 -11.19 -7.39 -9.43
CA ARG A 94 -10.97 -7.68 -10.86
C ARG A 94 -9.56 -8.22 -11.10
N MET A 95 -8.55 -7.59 -10.51
CA MET A 95 -7.16 -8.02 -10.65
C MET A 95 -6.90 -9.37 -9.98
N GLN A 96 -7.47 -9.62 -8.80
CA GLN A 96 -7.35 -10.91 -8.12
C GLN A 96 -8.04 -12.03 -8.91
N GLN A 97 -9.21 -11.78 -9.47
CA GLN A 97 -9.93 -12.72 -10.33
C GLN A 97 -9.12 -13.06 -11.59
N LYS A 98 -8.49 -12.05 -12.22
CA LYS A 98 -7.59 -12.27 -13.35
C LYS A 98 -6.41 -13.18 -12.97
N LEU A 99 -5.77 -12.90 -11.85
CA LEU A 99 -4.65 -13.73 -11.37
C LEU A 99 -5.10 -15.15 -11.06
N LEU A 100 -6.26 -15.32 -10.40
CA LEU A 100 -6.82 -16.64 -10.12
C LEU A 100 -7.03 -17.43 -11.42
N HIS A 101 -7.63 -16.80 -12.43
CA HIS A 101 -7.88 -17.42 -13.73
C HIS A 101 -6.58 -17.86 -14.41
N GLU A 102 -5.54 -17.03 -14.40
CA GLU A 102 -4.22 -17.41 -14.96
C GLU A 102 -3.60 -18.61 -14.22
N LEU A 103 -3.71 -18.65 -12.89
CA LEU A 103 -3.22 -19.76 -12.08
C LEU A 103 -3.99 -21.05 -12.35
N GLU A 104 -5.32 -20.97 -12.47
CA GLU A 104 -6.19 -22.11 -12.82
C GLU A 104 -5.86 -22.66 -14.22
N ASN A 105 -5.63 -21.77 -15.19
CA ASN A 105 -5.22 -22.16 -16.54
C ASN A 105 -3.90 -22.91 -16.54
N VAL A 106 -2.90 -22.41 -15.81
CA VAL A 106 -1.58 -23.04 -15.73
C VAL A 106 -1.64 -24.36 -14.98
N SER A 107 -2.36 -24.41 -13.85
CA SER A 107 -2.57 -25.66 -13.10
C SER A 107 -3.24 -26.73 -13.96
N SER A 108 -4.24 -26.35 -14.75
CA SER A 108 -4.93 -27.27 -15.66
C SER A 108 -4.01 -27.83 -16.75
N ARG A 109 -3.09 -27.02 -17.28
CA ARG A 109 -2.11 -27.45 -18.29
C ARG A 109 -1.07 -28.40 -17.70
N MET A 110 -0.58 -28.11 -16.50
CA MET A 110 0.30 -29.02 -15.75
C MET A 110 -0.37 -30.39 -15.51
N GLN A 111 -1.65 -30.41 -15.13
CA GLN A 111 -2.39 -31.67 -14.93
C GLN A 111 -2.57 -32.48 -16.22
N ARG A 112 -2.56 -31.83 -17.39
CA ARG A 112 -2.69 -32.49 -18.69
C ARG A 112 -1.35 -32.89 -19.33
N ASN A 113 -0.23 -32.71 -18.61
CA ASN A 113 1.12 -32.90 -19.14
C ASN A 113 1.37 -32.12 -20.45
N GLU A 114 0.68 -30.99 -20.64
CA GLU A 114 0.93 -30.11 -21.76
C GLU A 114 2.23 -29.33 -21.52
N PRO A 115 3.08 -29.16 -22.54
CA PRO A 115 4.28 -28.34 -22.43
C PRO A 115 3.88 -26.89 -22.07
N PHE A 116 4.42 -26.39 -20.96
CA PHE A 116 4.33 -25.00 -20.57
C PHE A 116 5.67 -24.32 -20.87
N THR A 117 5.63 -23.08 -21.36
CA THR A 117 6.86 -22.33 -21.63
C THR A 117 7.20 -21.40 -20.47
N VAL A 118 8.47 -21.01 -20.38
CA VAL A 118 8.97 -19.99 -19.43
C VAL A 118 8.17 -18.69 -19.56
N GLU A 119 7.77 -18.32 -20.78
CA GLU A 119 6.93 -17.16 -21.04
C GLU A 119 5.58 -17.23 -20.31
N HIS A 120 4.94 -18.42 -20.26
CA HIS A 120 3.70 -18.61 -19.50
C HIS A 120 3.93 -18.41 -18.00
N PHE A 121 5.02 -18.98 -17.45
CA PHE A 121 5.37 -18.80 -16.04
C PHE A 121 5.72 -17.35 -15.71
N MET A 122 6.47 -16.67 -16.57
CA MET A 122 6.87 -15.27 -16.42
C MET A 122 5.67 -14.33 -16.48
N ASN A 123 4.65 -14.62 -17.28
CA ASN A 123 3.40 -13.87 -17.31
C ASN A 123 2.61 -14.00 -15.99
N ILE A 124 2.61 -15.17 -15.34
CA ILE A 124 2.03 -15.35 -14.00
C ILE A 124 2.78 -14.50 -12.98
N ILE A 125 4.11 -14.61 -12.93
CA ILE A 125 4.95 -13.87 -11.98
C ILE A 125 4.80 -12.36 -12.16
N ARG A 126 4.72 -11.89 -13.42
CA ARG A 126 4.46 -10.48 -13.75
C ARG A 126 3.08 -10.03 -13.26
N THR A 127 2.06 -10.85 -13.47
CA THR A 127 0.68 -10.57 -13.03
C THR A 127 0.57 -10.57 -11.49
N MET A 128 1.27 -11.46 -10.80
CA MET A 128 1.36 -11.50 -9.33
C MET A 128 2.05 -10.25 -8.74
N ARG A 129 3.06 -9.71 -9.43
CA ARG A 129 3.91 -8.62 -8.92
C ARG A 129 3.33 -7.21 -9.08
N MET A 130 2.28 -7.04 -9.89
CA MET A 130 1.62 -5.73 -10.12
C MET A 130 1.03 -5.10 -8.84
N LYS A 131 0.82 -5.87 -7.77
CA LYS A 131 0.39 -5.34 -6.47
C LYS A 131 1.47 -4.52 -5.74
N HIS A 132 2.74 -4.63 -6.14
CA HIS A 132 3.88 -4.08 -5.42
C HIS A 132 4.61 -2.92 -6.12
N GLU A 133 4.19 -2.47 -7.30
CA GLU A 133 4.91 -1.43 -8.03
C GLU A 133 4.88 -0.04 -7.36
N LYS A 134 3.87 0.28 -6.55
CA LYS A 134 3.91 1.52 -5.74
C LYS A 134 4.91 1.46 -4.56
N PHE A 135 5.43 0.28 -4.20
CA PHE A 135 6.36 0.10 -3.08
C PHE A 135 7.78 -0.32 -3.51
N PHE A 136 7.99 -0.73 -4.76
CA PHE A 136 9.24 -1.31 -5.26
C PHE A 136 9.96 -0.48 -6.33
N ALA A 137 9.46 0.71 -6.67
CA ALA A 137 10.11 1.61 -7.63
C ALA A 137 11.61 1.87 -7.29
N GLU A 138 11.99 1.77 -6.00
CA GLU A 138 13.36 1.97 -5.54
C GLU A 138 14.31 0.75 -5.70
N ARG A 139 13.81 -0.46 -6.03
CA ARG A 139 14.64 -1.69 -6.18
C ARG A 139 14.67 -2.29 -7.60
N LYS A 140 14.07 -1.61 -8.58
CA LYS A 140 13.81 -2.10 -9.94
C LYS A 140 15.09 -2.57 -10.69
N SER A 141 16.22 -1.87 -10.52
CA SER A 141 17.42 -2.11 -11.36
C SER A 141 18.28 -3.34 -11.04
N SER A 142 18.05 -4.05 -9.93
CA SER A 142 18.82 -5.26 -9.57
C SER A 142 18.08 -6.54 -9.96
N MET A 143 16.74 -6.49 -10.00
CA MET A 143 15.89 -7.67 -10.12
C MET A 143 15.58 -8.03 -11.58
N ASP A 144 15.46 -7.04 -12.47
CA ASP A 144 15.25 -7.28 -13.90
C ASP A 144 16.40 -8.14 -14.47
N ARG A 145 17.65 -7.83 -14.07
CA ARG A 145 18.86 -8.61 -14.40
C ARG A 145 18.87 -10.05 -13.89
N HIS A 146 18.09 -10.38 -12.86
CA HIS A 146 18.03 -11.74 -12.31
C HIS A 146 16.95 -12.58 -13.01
N LEU A 147 15.86 -11.93 -13.43
CA LEU A 147 14.78 -12.56 -14.17
C LEU A 147 15.17 -12.86 -15.62
N ASP A 148 15.95 -11.98 -16.25
CA ASP A 148 16.51 -12.24 -17.59
C ASP A 148 17.40 -13.49 -17.59
N ARG A 149 18.26 -13.65 -16.57
CA ARG A 149 19.11 -14.85 -16.42
C ARG A 149 18.34 -16.13 -16.15
N LEU A 150 17.23 -16.04 -15.42
CA LEU A 150 16.39 -17.20 -15.15
C LEU A 150 15.65 -17.64 -16.43
N GLY A 151 15.27 -16.69 -17.28
CA GLY A 151 14.73 -16.96 -18.61
C GLY A 151 15.74 -17.71 -19.50
N GLU A 152 16.96 -17.17 -19.61
CA GLU A 152 18.04 -17.80 -20.38
C GLU A 152 18.35 -19.23 -19.91
N TYR A 153 18.41 -19.46 -18.60
CA TYR A 153 18.71 -20.78 -18.03
C TYR A 153 17.66 -21.85 -18.37
N LEU A 154 16.39 -21.48 -18.33
CA LEU A 154 15.27 -22.40 -18.59
C LEU A 154 15.07 -22.67 -20.09
N ASP A 155 15.44 -21.72 -20.95
CA ASP A 155 15.44 -21.93 -22.41
C ASP A 155 16.57 -22.86 -22.86
N GLU A 156 17.70 -22.89 -22.14
CA GLU A 156 18.82 -23.82 -22.36
C GLU A 156 18.56 -25.23 -21.82
N HIS A 157 17.64 -25.38 -20.86
CA HIS A 157 17.32 -26.65 -20.20
C HIS A 157 15.80 -26.88 -20.18
N PRO A 158 15.17 -27.10 -21.35
CA PRO A 158 13.74 -27.41 -21.40
C PRO A 158 13.48 -28.69 -20.59
N GLU A 159 12.49 -28.66 -19.69
CA GLU A 159 12.13 -29.84 -18.91
C GLU A 159 11.78 -31.00 -19.86
N GLU A 160 12.58 -32.06 -19.83
CA GLU A 160 12.25 -33.28 -20.57
C GLU A 160 11.00 -33.91 -19.93
N PRO A 161 10.01 -34.31 -20.75
CA PRO A 161 8.83 -34.96 -20.23
C PRO A 161 9.20 -36.35 -19.68
N GLY A 162 9.08 -36.51 -18.37
CA GLY A 162 9.13 -37.80 -17.68
C GLY A 162 7.87 -38.64 -17.89
#